data_AF-A0A2U3ALP8-F1
#
_entry.id   AF-A0A2U3ALP8-F1
#
_cell.length_a   1.000
_cell.length_b   1.000
_cell.length_c   1.000
_cell.angle_alpha   90.00
_cell.angle_beta   90.00
_cell.angle_gamma   90.00
#
_symmetry.space_group_name_H-M   'P 1'
#
loop_
_entity.id
_entity.type
_entity.pdbx_description
1 polymer ?
#
loop_
_entity_poly.entity_id
_entity_poly.type
_entity_poly.pdbx_seq_one_letter_code
_entity_poly.pdbx_strand_id
1 'polypeptide(L)' 'MRYHQQQMQTLVNQEPQLKKELNDIKSSMQLENNFALKALYHSAVKDGGKFQQMYQELDVDFKKQ' A
#
# COMPACT_ATOMS: atom_id res chain seq x y z
N MET A 1 0.10 -12.12 3.21
CA MET A 1 -1.07 -11.56 2.48
C MET A 1 -0.77 -11.47 1.00
N ARG A 2 -1.80 -11.38 0.15
CA ARG A 2 -1.64 -11.11 -1.28
C ARG A 2 -1.71 -9.61 -1.52
N TYR A 3 -1.03 -9.15 -2.56
CA TYR A 3 -1.13 -7.75 -3.00
C TYR A 3 -2.44 -7.55 -3.77
N HIS A 4 -3.25 -6.62 -3.29
CA HIS A 4 -4.44 -6.10 -3.95
C HIS A 4 -4.25 -4.60 -4.17
N GLN A 5 -4.32 -4.19 -5.44
CA GLN A 5 -4.07 -2.79 -5.83
C GLN A 5 -5.10 -1.83 -5.24
N GLN A 6 -6.39 -2.18 -5.32
CA GLN A 6 -7.46 -1.33 -4.77
C GLN A 6 -7.31 -1.13 -3.27
N GLN A 7 -7.02 -2.21 -2.54
CA GLN A 7 -6.76 -2.17 -1.10
C GLN A 7 -5.56 -1.30 -0.74
N MET A 8 -4.46 -1.41 -1.49
CA MET A 8 -3.28 -0.56 -1.28
C MET A 8 -3.59 0.90 -1.54
N GLN A 9 -4.39 1.17 -2.58
CA GLN A 9 -4.80 2.53 -2.90
C GLN A 9 -5.72 3.12 -1.82
N THR A 10 -6.66 2.33 -1.27
CA THR A 10 -7.49 2.73 -0.13
C THR A 10 -6.62 3.04 1.09
N LEU A 11 -5.66 2.17 1.41
CA LEU A 11 -4.77 2.36 2.55
C LEU A 11 -3.92 3.64 2.40
N VAL A 12 -3.37 3.89 1.19
CA VAL A 12 -2.62 5.11 0.88
C VAL A 12 -3.48 6.37 1.01
N ASN A 13 -4.77 6.27 0.68
CA ASN A 13 -5.71 7.39 0.82
C ASN A 13 -6.09 7.66 2.28
N GLN A 14 -6.13 6.62 3.12
CA GLN A 14 -6.41 6.75 4.55
C GLN A 14 -5.19 7.28 5.33
N GLU A 15 -3.98 6.85 4.95
CA GLU A 15 -2.75 7.18 5.66
C GLU A 15 -1.87 8.18 4.89
N PRO A 16 -1.80 9.46 5.32
CA PRO A 16 -1.01 10.48 4.62
C PRO A 16 0.50 10.17 4.60
N GLN A 17 1.00 9.40 5.56
CA GLN A 17 2.38 8.90 5.58
C GLN A 17 2.66 8.02 4.35
N LEU A 18 1.77 7.07 4.04
CA LEU A 18 1.91 6.19 2.88
C LEU A 18 1.78 6.95 1.56
N LYS A 19 0.94 8.00 1.51
CA LYS A 19 0.86 8.88 0.34
C LYS A 19 2.16 9.62 0.08
N LYS A 20 2.84 10.09 1.14
CA LYS A 20 4.16 10.70 1.03
C LYS A 20 5.18 9.69 0.51
N GLU A 21 5.27 8.52 1.15
CA GLU A 21 6.21 7.46 0.71
C GLU A 21 5.96 7.00 -0.72
N LEU A 22 4.69 6.90 -1.15
CA LEU A 22 4.35 6.57 -2.52
C LEU A 22 4.92 7.59 -3.51
N ASN A 23 4.77 8.88 -3.20
CA ASN A 23 5.31 9.95 -4.05
C ASN A 23 6.84 9.95 -4.06
N ASP A 24 7.47 9.75 -2.90
CA ASP A 24 8.93 9.60 -2.79
C ASP A 24 9.44 8.44 -3.66
N ILE A 25 8.81 7.26 -3.59
CA ILE A 25 9.16 6.10 -4.42
C ILE A 25 8.98 6.41 -5.91
N LYS A 26 7.87 7.04 -6.30
CA LYS A 26 7.60 7.43 -7.70
C LYS A 26 8.65 8.40 -8.23
N SER A 27 9.00 9.41 -7.44
CA SER A 27 9.98 10.43 -7.85
C SER A 27 11.41 9.91 -7.82
N SER A 28 11.79 9.14 -6.80
CA SER A 28 13.15 8.62 -6.62
C SER A 28 13.49 7.56 -7.67
N MET A 29 12.55 6.67 -7.98
CA MET A 29 12.77 5.54 -8.88
C MET A 29 12.17 5.75 -10.28
N GLN A 30 11.55 6.91 -10.53
CA GLN A 30 10.80 7.23 -11.76
C GLN A 30 9.78 6.13 -12.14
N LEU A 31 9.14 5.54 -11.11
CA LEU A 31 8.24 4.40 -11.29
C LEU A 31 6.82 4.84 -11.62
N GLU A 32 6.18 4.08 -12.51
CA GLU A 32 4.74 4.20 -12.70
C GLU A 32 3.98 3.83 -11.43
N ASN A 33 2.77 4.39 -11.29
CA ASN A 33 1.96 4.27 -10.09
C ASN A 33 1.73 2.81 -9.65
N ASN A 34 1.53 1.90 -10.61
CA ASN A 34 1.29 0.48 -10.31
C ASN A 34 2.52 -0.22 -9.72
N PHE A 35 3.72 0.11 -10.20
CA PHE A 35 4.96 -0.46 -9.67
C PHE A 35 5.34 0.17 -8.33
N ALA A 36 5.11 1.48 -8.17
CA ALA A 36 5.34 2.17 -6.91
C ALA A 36 4.43 1.67 -5.78
N LEU A 37 3.14 1.40 -6.08
CA LEU A 37 2.22 0.80 -5.10
C LEU A 37 2.68 -0.60 -4.64
N LYS A 38 3.21 -1.41 -5.56
CA LYS A 38 3.79 -2.73 -5.22
C LYS A 38 5.03 -2.57 -4.35
N ALA A 39 5.95 -1.68 -4.72
CA ALA A 39 7.15 -1.40 -3.94
C ALA A 39 6.80 -0.92 -2.51
N LEU A 40 5.83 0.00 -2.40
CA LEU A 40 5.33 0.47 -1.12
C LEU A 40 4.71 -0.65 -0.30
N TYR A 41 3.91 -1.54 -0.91
CA TYR A 41 3.37 -2.71 -0.23
C TYR A 41 4.49 -3.61 0.34
N HIS A 42 5.52 -3.89 -0.44
CA HIS A 42 6.65 -4.70 0.00
C HIS A 42 7.45 -4.04 1.15
N SER A 43 7.54 -2.71 1.16
CA SER A 43 8.26 -1.94 2.18
C SER A 43 7.46 -1.76 3.47
N ALA A 44 6.20 -1.37 3.36
CA ALA A 44 5.40 -0.85 4.48
C ALA A 44 4.38 -1.85 5.03
N VAL A 45 4.07 -2.91 4.30
CA VAL A 45 2.97 -3.86 4.62
C VAL A 45 3.45 -5.30 4.70
N LYS A 46 4.31 -5.74 3.77
CA LYS A 46 4.84 -7.11 3.77
C LYS A 46 5.89 -7.29 4.87
N ASP A 47 6.14 -8.55 5.26
CA ASP A 47 7.24 -8.95 6.13
C ASP A 47 7.24 -8.27 7.53
N GLY A 48 6.06 -7.99 8.08
CA GLY A 48 5.91 -7.35 9.40
C GLY A 48 5.88 -5.82 9.35
N GLY A 49 5.63 -5.23 8.17
CA GLY A 49 5.58 -3.79 7.98
C GLY A 49 4.58 -3.08 8.91
N LYS A 50 4.86 -1.81 9.21
CA LYS A 50 4.09 -0.96 10.13
C LYS A 50 2.58 -0.92 9.81
N PHE A 51 2.23 -0.99 8.53
CA PHE A 51 0.84 -0.93 8.07
C PHE A 51 0.26 -2.29 7.72
N GLN A 52 0.93 -3.38 8.12
CA GLN A 52 0.47 -4.75 7.88
C GLN A 52 -0.94 -4.96 8.43
N GLN A 53 -1.22 -4.57 9.68
CA GLN A 53 -2.53 -4.77 10.31
C GLN A 53 -3.63 -3.98 9.61
N MET A 54 -3.44 -2.67 9.39
CA MET A 54 -4.41 -1.85 8.66
C MET A 54 -4.70 -2.40 7.26
N TYR A 55 -3.66 -2.89 6.57
CA TYR A 55 -3.87 -3.57 5.30
C TYR A 55 -4.73 -4.83 5.49
N GLN A 56 -4.43 -5.72 6.45
CA GLN A 56 -5.26 -6.92 6.71
C GLN A 56 -6.72 -6.57 6.99
N GLU A 57 -6.98 -5.52 7.76
CA GLU A 57 -8.35 -5.10 8.10
C GLU A 57 -9.15 -4.70 6.85
N LEU A 58 -8.49 -4.04 5.89
CA LEU A 58 -9.13 -3.73 4.61
C LEU A 58 -9.47 -5.00 3.79
N ASP A 59 -8.67 -6.09 3.88
CA ASP A 59 -8.95 -7.35 3.15
C ASP A 59 -10.28 -7.98 3.61
N VAL A 60 -10.58 -7.85 4.90
CA VAL A 60 -11.84 -8.34 5.50
C VAL A 60 -13.03 -7.52 4.99
N ASP A 61 -12.85 -6.22 4.77
CA ASP A 61 -13.89 -5.34 4.23
C ASP A 61 -14.21 -5.67 2.76
N PHE A 62 -13.18 -5.92 1.94
CA PHE A 62 -13.35 -6.33 0.53
C PHE A 62 -13.99 -7.70 0.36
N LYS A 63 -13.84 -8.62 1.33
CA LYS A 63 -14.47 -9.95 1.29
C LYS A 63 -15.94 -9.96 1.74
N LYS A 64 -16.43 -8.88 2.34
CA LYS A 64 -17.82 -8.75 2.80
C LYS A 64 -18.75 -8.12 1.75
N GLN A 65 -18.19 -7.55 0.68
CA GLN A 65 -18.93 -7.07 -0.50
C GLN A 65 -19.09 -8.20 -1.52
#